data_AF-A0AAV9X431-F1
#
_entry.id   AF-A0AAV9X431-F1
#
_cell.length_a   1.000
_cell.length_b   1.000
_cell.length_c   1.000
_cell.angle_alpha   90.00
_cell.angle_beta   90.00
_cell.angle_gamma   90.00
#
_symmetry.space_group_name_H-M   'P 1'
#
loop_
_entity.id
_entity.type
_entity.pdbx_description
1 polymer ?
#
loop_
_entity_poly.entity_id
_entity_poly.type
_entity_poly.pdbx_seq_one_letter_code
_entity_poly.pdbx_strand_id
1 'polypeptide(L)'
;MDWNQYHKVMNDIHNNVQNAMRNIPPIPPIPQIPGINWSPECPMASSSAASSSSSRPSIPKLPRDDEILVDVQSQSVKDSYHLKRLITLKSVSGSIKAKIAPSPTPTTELVRTLHTQTVSGSQHITISTSLGPFLMDSSHHTASGSIKVTYPDDWCGTIEITATGGSYEIRSNLEDTVVVRDVVDPSSKERHILALKGNPREGEEFSTMKIVTKTGSVQVNFEKATPLRDLTEDEIRREQEDAMRKNERSGGGPSGGRPNKEQKERQGAPVVRAATTETVQNPPAHMELEQQPQQSPPQSGSSTADMPPSYEQSEEENVRIQVAGRD
;
A
#
# COMPACT_ATOMS: atom_id res chain seq x y z
N MET A 1 30.95 2.67 -1.59
CA MET A 1 31.28 1.94 -0.35
C MET A 1 32.34 0.90 -0.72
N ASP A 2 33.46 0.84 0.01
CA ASP A 2 34.51 -0.16 -0.26
C ASP A 2 33.97 -1.57 0.07
N TRP A 3 34.38 -2.57 -0.72
CA TRP A 3 33.97 -3.98 -0.57
C TRP A 3 34.23 -4.52 0.84
N ASN A 4 35.33 -4.07 1.46
CA ASN A 4 35.67 -4.42 2.85
C ASN A 4 34.68 -3.85 3.87
N GLN A 5 34.10 -2.69 3.59
CA GLN A 5 33.13 -2.04 4.47
C GLN A 5 31.78 -2.74 4.41
N TYR A 6 31.37 -3.21 3.23
CA TYR A 6 30.16 -4.03 3.05
C TYR A 6 30.25 -5.36 3.82
N HIS A 7 31.37 -6.07 3.72
CA HIS A 7 31.57 -7.32 4.47
C HIS A 7 31.54 -7.13 5.99
N LYS A 8 32.08 -6.01 6.49
CA LYS A 8 32.04 -5.69 7.91
C LYS A 8 30.62 -5.48 8.40
N VAL A 9 29.82 -4.68 7.68
CA VAL A 9 28.42 -4.42 8.02
C VAL A 9 27.59 -5.71 8.00
N MET A 10 27.79 -6.57 6.99
CA MET A 10 27.06 -7.84 6.91
C MET A 10 27.42 -8.81 8.05
N ASN A 11 28.68 -8.83 8.49
CA ASN A 11 29.09 -9.64 9.65
C ASN A 11 28.52 -9.09 10.96
N ASP A 12 28.49 -7.76 11.14
CA ASP A 12 27.92 -7.15 12.35
C ASP A 12 26.41 -7.43 12.46
N ILE A 13 25.68 -7.36 11.34
CA ILE A 13 24.26 -7.72 11.29
C ILE A 13 24.06 -9.20 11.65
N HIS A 14 24.87 -10.10 11.08
CA HIS A 14 24.77 -11.53 11.36
C HIS A 14 25.00 -11.85 12.85
N ASN A 15 26.02 -11.23 13.46
CA ASN A 15 26.33 -11.40 14.87
C ASN A 15 25.24 -10.85 15.79
N ASN A 16 24.61 -9.72 15.42
CA ASN A 16 23.55 -9.12 16.22
C ASN A 16 22.28 -9.99 16.22
N VAL A 17 21.91 -10.56 15.07
CA VAL A 17 20.78 -11.50 14.96
C VAL A 17 21.04 -12.78 15.75
N GLN A 18 22.24 -13.35 15.66
CA GLN A 18 22.65 -14.54 16.44
C GLN A 18 22.55 -14.28 17.96
N ASN A 19 22.98 -13.10 18.42
CA ASN A 19 22.87 -12.72 19.84
C ASN A 19 21.42 -12.51 20.28
N ALA A 20 20.55 -11.97 19.42
CA ALA A 20 19.13 -11.83 19.72
C ALA A 20 18.43 -13.18 19.89
N MET A 21 18.77 -14.17 19.06
CA MET A 21 18.17 -15.52 19.14
C MET A 21 18.55 -16.28 20.42
N ARG A 22 19.74 -16.04 21.00
CA ARG A 22 20.17 -16.69 22.24
C ARG A 22 19.41 -16.24 23.48
N ASN A 23 18.75 -15.08 23.42
CA ASN A 23 18.03 -14.49 24.56
C ASN A 23 16.52 -14.75 24.53
N ILE A 24 16.02 -15.60 23.62
CA ILE A 24 14.61 -15.98 23.63
C ILE A 24 14.38 -16.96 24.80
N PRO A 25 13.57 -16.60 25.81
CA PRO A 25 13.27 -17.52 26.90
C PRO A 25 12.54 -18.77 26.35
N PRO A 26 12.82 -19.96 26.89
CA PRO A 26 12.16 -21.18 26.45
C PRO A 26 10.64 -21.05 26.62
N ILE A 27 9.90 -21.37 25.56
CA ILE A 27 8.44 -21.38 25.56
C ILE A 27 7.98 -22.40 26.60
N PRO A 28 7.12 -22.02 27.58
CA PRO A 28 6.62 -22.97 28.55
C PRO A 28 5.80 -24.07 27.86
N PRO A 29 5.85 -25.32 28.36
CA PRO A 29 5.11 -26.42 27.76
C PRO A 29 3.61 -26.12 27.74
N ILE A 30 3.02 -26.22 26.56
CA ILE A 30 1.58 -26.08 26.35
C ILE A 30 0.90 -27.24 27.11
N PRO A 31 -0.05 -26.98 28.03
CA PRO A 31 -0.77 -28.04 28.72
C PRO A 31 -1.54 -28.87 27.70
N GLN A 32 -1.26 -30.18 27.68
CA GLN A 32 -1.99 -31.15 26.87
C GLN A 32 -3.44 -31.19 27.36
N ILE A 33 -4.39 -30.80 26.50
CA ILE A 33 -5.82 -30.94 26.75
C ILE A 33 -6.21 -32.37 26.33
N PRO A 34 -6.55 -33.28 27.26
CA PRO A 34 -6.99 -34.62 26.91
C PRO A 34 -8.48 -34.60 26.51
N GLY A 35 -8.78 -35.13 25.32
CA GLY A 35 -10.09 -35.70 24.99
C GLY A 35 -11.24 -34.71 24.78
N ILE A 36 -11.39 -34.20 23.55
CA ILE A 36 -12.68 -33.66 23.08
C ILE A 36 -13.43 -34.81 22.39
N ASN A 37 -14.21 -35.54 23.18
CA ASN A 37 -15.21 -36.50 22.71
C ASN A 37 -16.52 -35.74 22.47
N TRP A 38 -17.00 -35.69 21.23
CA TRP A 38 -18.29 -35.07 20.89
C TRP A 38 -19.41 -36.08 21.16
N SER A 39 -19.94 -36.07 22.38
CA SER A 39 -21.20 -36.75 22.74
C SER A 39 -22.15 -35.73 23.38
N PRO A 40 -23.45 -35.73 23.03
CA PRO A 40 -24.43 -34.81 23.57
C PRO A 40 -25.03 -35.37 24.86
N GLU A 41 -24.45 -35.03 26.01
CA GLU A 41 -25.07 -35.26 27.31
C GLU A 41 -25.18 -33.94 28.07
N CYS A 42 -26.41 -33.63 28.49
CA CYS A 42 -26.76 -32.45 29.28
C CYS A 42 -26.22 -32.59 30.71
N PRO A 43 -25.44 -31.63 31.25
CA PRO A 43 -25.02 -31.71 32.64
C PRO A 43 -26.06 -31.09 33.57
N MET A 44 -26.41 -31.84 34.62
CA MET A 44 -27.11 -31.33 35.79
C MET A 44 -26.19 -30.46 36.66
N ALA A 45 -26.81 -29.45 37.26
CA ALA A 45 -26.20 -28.38 38.02
C ALA A 45 -25.34 -28.88 39.20
N SER A 46 -24.15 -28.30 39.33
CA SER A 46 -23.48 -28.14 40.62
C SER A 46 -22.91 -26.73 40.74
N SER A 47 -23.33 -26.07 41.82
CA SER A 47 -23.06 -24.68 42.17
C SER A 47 -21.66 -24.55 42.78
N SER A 48 -20.78 -23.87 42.06
CA SER A 48 -19.51 -23.38 42.60
C SER A 48 -19.45 -21.87 42.39
N ALA A 49 -19.45 -21.12 43.49
CA ALA A 49 -19.37 -19.66 43.51
C ALA A 49 -17.96 -19.21 43.09
N ALA A 50 -17.77 -19.02 41.78
CA ALA A 50 -16.63 -18.30 41.23
C ALA A 50 -16.96 -16.80 41.20
N SER A 51 -16.08 -15.98 41.76
CA SER A 51 -16.12 -14.52 41.70
C SER A 51 -16.22 -14.08 40.24
N SER A 52 -17.41 -13.66 39.84
CA SER A 52 -17.71 -13.13 38.52
C SER A 52 -17.00 -11.79 38.36
N SER A 53 -15.77 -11.82 37.83
CA SER A 53 -15.26 -10.68 37.08
C SER A 53 -16.27 -10.43 35.98
N SER A 54 -17.15 -9.46 36.20
CA SER A 54 -18.13 -9.00 35.24
C SER A 54 -17.35 -8.54 34.01
N SER A 55 -17.17 -9.46 33.07
CA SER A 55 -16.70 -9.19 31.72
C SER A 55 -17.81 -8.42 31.04
N ARG A 56 -18.01 -7.17 31.48
CA ARG A 56 -18.85 -6.22 30.76
C ARG A 56 -18.32 -6.25 29.34
N PRO A 57 -19.17 -6.50 28.34
CA PRO A 57 -18.76 -6.45 26.96
C PRO A 57 -18.13 -5.07 26.75
N SER A 58 -16.82 -5.06 26.47
CA SER A 58 -16.12 -3.81 26.21
C SER A 58 -16.73 -3.23 24.95
N ILE A 59 -17.38 -2.09 25.07
CA ILE A 59 -17.92 -1.37 23.91
C ILE A 59 -16.72 -1.13 22.98
N PRO A 60 -16.76 -1.60 21.72
CA PRO A 60 -15.67 -1.39 20.80
C PRO A 60 -15.45 0.12 20.66
N LYS A 61 -14.20 0.54 20.83
CA LYS A 61 -13.82 1.94 20.65
C LYS A 61 -14.18 2.34 19.22
N LEU A 62 -15.02 3.37 19.09
CA LEU A 62 -15.38 3.90 17.78
C LEU A 62 -14.09 4.33 17.04
N PRO A 63 -13.99 4.08 15.72
CA PRO A 63 -12.85 4.52 14.93
C PRO A 63 -12.66 6.03 15.07
N ARG A 64 -11.40 6.48 15.11
CA ARG A 64 -11.11 7.92 15.00
C ARG A 64 -11.45 8.39 13.59
N ASP A 65 -11.67 9.69 13.40
CA ASP A 65 -12.03 10.31 12.10
C ASP A 65 -10.99 10.12 10.96
N ASP A 66 -9.84 9.51 11.27
CA ASP A 66 -8.73 9.22 10.35
C ASP A 66 -8.45 7.72 10.16
N GLU A 67 -9.36 6.87 10.65
CA GLU A 67 -9.31 5.42 10.52
C GLU A 67 -10.50 4.90 9.72
N ILE A 68 -10.23 4.04 8.74
CA ILE A 68 -11.26 3.33 7.99
C ILE A 68 -11.12 1.84 8.30
N LEU A 69 -12.18 1.26 8.85
CA LEU A 69 -12.26 -0.19 9.12
C LEU A 69 -13.42 -0.78 8.32
N VAL A 70 -13.10 -1.71 7.43
CA VAL A 70 -14.07 -2.52 6.68
C VAL A 70 -13.81 -3.97 7.02
N ASP A 71 -14.81 -4.64 7.59
CA ASP A 71 -14.75 -6.05 7.95
C ASP A 71 -16.00 -6.75 7.39
N VAL A 72 -15.80 -7.63 6.42
CA VAL A 72 -16.87 -8.37 5.76
C VAL A 72 -16.61 -9.87 5.86
N GLN A 73 -17.66 -10.66 6.05
CA GLN A 73 -17.49 -12.10 6.14
C GLN A 73 -17.35 -12.73 4.74
N SER A 74 -18.36 -12.60 3.89
CA SER A 74 -18.41 -13.30 2.61
C SER A 74 -18.84 -12.38 1.47
N GLN A 75 -18.07 -11.31 1.22
CA GLN A 75 -18.41 -10.32 0.20
C GLN A 75 -17.17 -9.74 -0.48
N SER A 76 -17.40 -9.20 -1.68
CA SER A 76 -16.39 -8.42 -2.39
C SER A 76 -16.46 -6.96 -1.99
N VAL A 77 -15.32 -6.41 -1.57
CA VAL A 77 -15.14 -4.99 -1.24
C VAL A 77 -14.61 -4.30 -2.48
N LYS A 78 -15.38 -3.36 -3.05
CA LYS A 78 -14.97 -2.59 -4.22
C LYS A 78 -15.24 -1.11 -4.00
N ASP A 79 -14.21 -0.35 -3.68
CA ASP A 79 -14.35 1.08 -3.44
C ASP A 79 -13.03 1.86 -3.61
N SER A 80 -13.11 3.18 -3.49
CA SER A 80 -11.97 4.09 -3.41
C SER A 80 -11.91 4.73 -2.02
N TYR A 81 -10.73 4.69 -1.39
CA TYR A 81 -10.53 5.17 -0.04
C TYR A 81 -9.45 6.25 0.01
N HIS A 82 -9.70 7.29 0.81
CA HIS A 82 -8.69 8.30 1.11
C HIS A 82 -7.90 7.87 2.35
N LEU A 83 -6.61 7.58 2.17
CA LEU A 83 -5.73 7.16 3.26
C LEU A 83 -5.20 8.38 4.00
N LYS A 84 -5.82 8.68 5.14
CA LYS A 84 -5.33 9.70 6.07
C LYS A 84 -4.25 9.14 6.98
N ARG A 85 -4.63 8.22 7.89
CA ARG A 85 -3.70 7.57 8.83
C ARG A 85 -3.71 6.05 8.72
N LEU A 86 -4.89 5.42 8.85
CA LEU A 86 -5.01 3.96 8.85
C LEU A 86 -6.21 3.51 8.02
N ILE A 87 -5.98 2.55 7.13
CA ILE A 87 -7.04 1.78 6.47
C ILE A 87 -6.84 0.30 6.79
N THR A 88 -7.91 -0.36 7.23
CA THR A 88 -7.95 -1.81 7.44
C THR A 88 -9.12 -2.41 6.67
N LEU A 89 -8.83 -3.26 5.69
CA LEU A 89 -9.83 -3.98 4.88
C LEU A 89 -9.70 -5.48 5.14
N LYS A 90 -10.75 -6.10 5.65
CA LYS A 90 -10.80 -7.54 5.96
C LYS A 90 -11.97 -8.20 5.24
N SER A 91 -11.70 -9.36 4.63
CA SER A 91 -12.73 -10.23 4.07
C SER A 91 -12.42 -11.70 4.36
N VAL A 92 -13.32 -12.47 4.97
CA VAL A 92 -13.04 -13.91 5.17
C VAL A 92 -13.06 -14.63 3.82
N SER A 93 -14.10 -14.42 3.02
CA SER A 93 -14.23 -15.00 1.67
C SER A 93 -14.71 -13.94 0.68
N GLY A 94 -13.97 -13.70 -0.39
CA GLY A 94 -14.36 -12.74 -1.41
C GLY A 94 -13.17 -12.06 -2.07
N SER A 95 -13.38 -10.88 -2.64
CA SER A 95 -12.32 -10.11 -3.27
C SER A 95 -12.23 -8.70 -2.71
N ILE A 96 -11.02 -8.18 -2.53
CA ILE A 96 -10.80 -6.78 -2.15
C ILE A 96 -10.24 -6.07 -3.38
N LYS A 97 -11.03 -5.19 -3.99
CA LYS A 97 -10.62 -4.32 -5.10
C LYS A 97 -10.67 -2.87 -4.64
N ALA A 98 -9.56 -2.37 -4.09
CA ALA A 98 -9.51 -1.05 -3.49
C ALA A 98 -8.57 -0.11 -4.25
N LYS A 99 -9.02 1.12 -4.47
CA LYS A 99 -8.16 2.23 -4.91
C LYS A 99 -7.85 3.09 -3.70
N ILE A 100 -6.57 3.26 -3.38
CA ILE A 100 -6.13 4.00 -2.19
C ILE A 100 -5.45 5.29 -2.65
N ALA A 101 -6.00 6.43 -2.23
CA ALA A 101 -5.43 7.75 -2.47
C ALA A 101 -4.94 8.34 -1.14
N PRO A 102 -3.63 8.39 -0.88
CA PRO A 102 -3.09 9.08 0.28
C PRO A 102 -3.58 10.53 0.32
N SER A 103 -4.11 10.95 1.47
CA SER A 103 -4.56 12.33 1.67
C SER A 103 -3.35 13.23 1.94
N PRO A 104 -3.31 14.46 1.39
CA PRO A 104 -2.32 15.46 1.76
C PRO A 104 -2.64 15.94 3.16
N THR A 105 -2.10 15.25 4.16
CA THR A 105 -2.25 15.65 5.55
C THR A 105 -1.11 16.62 5.90
N PRO A 106 -1.42 17.83 6.39
CA PRO A 106 -0.43 18.78 6.88
C PRO A 106 0.17 18.35 8.23
N THR A 107 -0.32 17.25 8.79
CA THR A 107 0.10 16.74 10.09
C THR A 107 1.44 16.03 9.99
N THR A 108 2.30 16.29 10.98
CA THR A 108 3.62 15.68 11.19
C THR A 108 3.59 14.17 11.43
N GLU A 109 2.44 13.51 11.24
CA GLU A 109 2.34 12.05 11.28
C GLU A 109 2.88 11.51 9.95
N LEU A 110 4.16 11.16 9.98
CA LEU A 110 4.96 10.82 8.80
C LEU A 110 4.47 9.55 8.10
N VAL A 111 3.98 8.55 8.85
CA VAL A 111 3.75 7.20 8.33
C VAL A 111 2.25 6.87 8.26
N ARG A 112 1.79 6.49 7.07
CA ARG A 112 0.43 5.99 6.84
C ARG A 112 0.42 4.48 6.87
N THR A 113 -0.65 3.87 7.36
CA THR A 113 -0.75 2.41 7.47
C THR A 113 -1.90 1.86 6.63
N LEU A 114 -1.60 0.85 5.82
CA LEU A 114 -2.59 0.12 5.02
C LEU A 114 -2.54 -1.37 5.36
N HIS A 115 -3.63 -1.92 5.89
CA HIS A 115 -3.76 -3.34 6.16
C HIS A 115 -4.86 -3.94 5.30
N THR A 116 -4.54 -5.00 4.55
CA THR A 116 -5.54 -5.79 3.82
C THR A 116 -5.40 -7.26 4.16
N GLN A 117 -6.52 -7.90 4.46
CA GLN A 117 -6.53 -9.30 4.88
C GLN A 117 -7.67 -10.05 4.20
N THR A 118 -7.33 -11.18 3.59
CA THR A 118 -8.30 -12.19 3.14
C THR A 118 -7.98 -13.56 3.73
N VAL A 119 -8.99 -14.41 3.95
CA VAL A 119 -8.72 -15.84 4.18
C VAL A 119 -8.73 -16.58 2.85
N SER A 120 -9.79 -16.40 2.05
CA SER A 120 -9.90 -16.99 0.72
C SER A 120 -10.34 -15.94 -0.30
N GLY A 121 -9.56 -15.80 -1.37
CA GLY A 121 -9.88 -15.00 -2.55
C GLY A 121 -8.79 -13.99 -2.91
N SER A 122 -9.15 -13.01 -3.74
CA SER A 122 -8.17 -12.14 -4.39
C SER A 122 -8.13 -10.72 -3.83
N GLN A 123 -6.95 -10.13 -3.80
CA GLN A 123 -6.74 -8.73 -3.46
C GLN A 123 -6.17 -8.02 -4.69
N HIS A 124 -6.80 -6.92 -5.08
CA HIS A 124 -6.36 -6.03 -6.14
C HIS A 124 -6.33 -4.61 -5.57
N ILE A 125 -5.16 -4.19 -5.11
CA ILE A 125 -4.97 -2.91 -4.46
C ILE A 125 -4.18 -2.00 -5.39
N THR A 126 -4.71 -0.81 -5.66
CA THR A 126 -4.01 0.21 -6.44
C THR A 126 -3.82 1.43 -5.58
N ILE A 127 -2.57 1.82 -5.33
CA ILE A 127 -2.24 3.08 -4.65
C ILE A 127 -1.94 4.12 -5.71
N SER A 128 -2.65 5.24 -5.66
CA SER A 128 -2.42 6.40 -6.53
C SER A 128 -1.86 7.53 -5.71
N THR A 129 -0.75 8.14 -6.13
CA THR A 129 -0.27 9.40 -5.56
C THR A 129 -0.13 10.45 -6.64
N SER A 130 -0.46 11.69 -6.30
CA SER A 130 -0.12 12.89 -7.06
C SER A 130 0.57 13.93 -6.18
N LEU A 131 0.93 13.55 -4.94
CA LEU A 131 1.23 14.47 -3.86
C LEU A 131 2.69 14.37 -3.40
N GLY A 132 3.55 13.79 -4.25
CA GLY A 132 4.96 13.60 -3.98
C GLY A 132 5.24 12.38 -3.08
N PRO A 133 6.49 12.27 -2.59
CA PRO A 133 6.92 11.14 -1.79
C PRO A 133 6.15 11.09 -0.47
N PHE A 134 5.71 9.90 -0.10
CA PHE A 134 5.01 9.64 1.16
C PHE A 134 5.55 8.36 1.80
N LEU A 135 5.55 8.32 3.13
CA LEU A 135 5.90 7.11 3.87
C LEU A 135 4.64 6.31 4.16
N MET A 136 4.70 5.03 3.83
CA MET A 136 3.60 4.11 4.04
C MET A 136 4.09 2.73 4.47
N ASP A 137 3.47 2.22 5.52
CA ASP A 137 3.59 0.84 5.96
C ASP A 137 2.35 0.08 5.49
N SER A 138 2.56 -0.85 4.57
CA SER A 138 1.49 -1.70 4.04
C SER A 138 1.70 -3.16 4.41
N SER A 139 0.60 -3.83 4.74
CA SER A 139 0.57 -5.24 5.07
C SER A 139 -0.59 -5.91 4.36
N HIS A 140 -0.29 -6.84 3.47
CA HIS A 140 -1.24 -7.59 2.66
C HIS A 140 -1.16 -9.07 3.02
N HIS A 141 -2.24 -9.67 3.52
CA HIS A 141 -2.26 -11.07 3.94
C HIS A 141 -3.37 -11.83 3.24
N THR A 142 -3.08 -12.97 2.63
CA THR A 142 -4.09 -13.95 2.19
C THR A 142 -3.74 -15.36 2.65
N ALA A 143 -4.69 -16.17 3.10
CA ALA A 143 -4.37 -17.59 3.32
C ALA A 143 -4.37 -18.34 1.98
N SER A 144 -5.38 -18.12 1.14
CA SER A 144 -5.47 -18.69 -0.20
C SER A 144 -5.97 -17.67 -1.21
N GLY A 145 -5.26 -17.54 -2.33
CA GLY A 145 -5.68 -16.72 -3.47
C GLY A 145 -4.58 -15.80 -3.97
N SER A 146 -4.94 -14.82 -4.81
CA SER A 146 -3.97 -13.94 -5.45
C SER A 146 -3.91 -12.56 -4.81
N ILE A 147 -2.72 -12.01 -4.67
CA ILE A 147 -2.49 -10.63 -4.27
C ILE A 147 -1.87 -9.91 -5.47
N LYS A 148 -2.58 -8.92 -6.00
CA LYS A 148 -2.08 -7.97 -6.98
C LYS A 148 -2.05 -6.59 -6.35
N VAL A 149 -0.86 -6.02 -6.21
CA VAL A 149 -0.70 -4.66 -5.70
C VAL A 149 0.02 -3.81 -6.75
N THR A 150 -0.52 -2.62 -7.00
CA THR A 150 0.06 -1.61 -7.88
C THR A 150 0.39 -0.39 -7.05
N TYR A 151 1.67 -0.01 -7.04
CA TYR A 151 2.19 1.18 -6.37
C TYR A 151 2.67 2.20 -7.42
N PRO A 152 2.75 3.48 -7.04
CA PRO A 152 3.42 4.50 -7.84
C PRO A 152 4.89 4.17 -8.09
N ASP A 153 5.44 4.59 -9.23
CA ASP A 153 6.85 4.39 -9.59
C ASP A 153 7.83 5.17 -8.71
N ASP A 154 7.40 6.30 -8.16
CA ASP A 154 8.15 7.12 -7.21
C ASP A 154 8.17 6.54 -5.78
N TRP A 155 7.42 5.46 -5.52
CA TRP A 155 7.48 4.74 -4.25
C TRP A 155 8.87 4.15 -4.04
N CYS A 156 9.42 4.36 -2.85
CA CYS A 156 10.70 3.85 -2.41
C CYS A 156 10.55 3.16 -1.05
N GLY A 157 11.14 1.98 -0.90
CA GLY A 157 10.96 1.21 0.32
C GLY A 157 11.45 -0.24 0.26
N THR A 158 11.17 -0.95 1.34
CA THR A 158 11.48 -2.38 1.50
C THR A 158 10.25 -3.21 1.21
N ILE A 159 10.43 -4.30 0.46
CA ILE A 159 9.37 -5.24 0.08
C ILE A 159 9.72 -6.60 0.71
N GLU A 160 8.89 -7.05 1.63
CA GLU A 160 8.98 -8.34 2.30
C GLU A 160 7.85 -9.25 1.82
N ILE A 161 8.18 -10.34 1.14
CA ILE A 161 7.19 -11.35 0.72
C ILE A 161 7.49 -12.64 1.46
N THR A 162 6.49 -13.19 2.16
CA THR A 162 6.53 -14.54 2.74
C THR A 162 5.46 -15.38 2.06
N ALA A 163 5.89 -16.47 1.41
CA ALA A 163 5.01 -17.36 0.67
C ALA A 163 5.29 -18.82 1.02
N THR A 164 4.31 -19.57 1.54
CA THR A 164 4.48 -21.03 1.76
C THR A 164 4.39 -21.82 0.45
N GLY A 165 3.63 -21.32 -0.53
CA GLY A 165 3.45 -21.97 -1.82
C GLY A 165 2.89 -21.04 -2.89
N GLY A 166 3.24 -21.34 -4.14
CA GLY A 166 2.81 -20.60 -5.33
C GLY A 166 3.92 -19.77 -5.96
N SER A 167 3.57 -18.66 -6.60
CA SER A 167 4.51 -17.83 -7.36
C SER A 167 4.48 -16.37 -6.90
N TYR A 168 5.58 -15.67 -7.11
CA TYR A 168 5.60 -14.22 -6.99
C TYR A 168 6.23 -13.61 -8.23
N GLU A 169 5.84 -12.38 -8.50
CA GLU A 169 6.39 -11.55 -9.56
C GLU A 169 6.46 -10.10 -9.07
N ILE A 170 7.63 -9.48 -9.22
CA ILE A 170 7.83 -8.06 -8.91
C ILE A 170 8.19 -7.39 -10.23
N ARG A 171 7.33 -6.49 -10.71
CA ARG A 171 7.53 -5.72 -11.94
C ARG A 171 7.76 -4.26 -11.59
N SER A 172 8.85 -3.71 -12.08
CA SER A 172 9.11 -2.27 -12.09
C SER A 172 9.44 -1.84 -13.49
N ASN A 173 8.88 -0.70 -13.92
CA ASN A 173 9.24 -0.09 -15.21
C ASN A 173 10.64 0.54 -15.15
N LEU A 174 11.08 0.92 -13.96
CA LEU A 174 12.42 1.42 -13.70
C LEU A 174 13.26 0.24 -13.21
N GLU A 175 14.50 0.10 -13.68
CA GLU A 175 15.43 -0.96 -13.25
C GLU A 175 15.98 -0.70 -11.82
N ASP A 176 15.15 -0.17 -10.93
CA ASP A 176 15.49 0.28 -9.58
C ASP A 176 14.92 -0.62 -8.47
N THR A 177 14.42 -1.80 -8.85
CA THR A 177 14.02 -2.86 -7.92
C THR A 177 15.04 -3.97 -7.91
N VAL A 178 15.58 -4.29 -6.74
CA VAL A 178 16.58 -5.34 -6.56
C VAL A 178 16.10 -6.34 -5.52
N VAL A 179 16.07 -7.63 -5.89
CA VAL A 179 15.84 -8.71 -4.93
C VAL A 179 17.15 -8.98 -4.19
N VAL A 180 17.18 -8.65 -2.90
CA VAL A 180 18.37 -8.76 -2.04
C VAL A 180 18.48 -10.15 -1.41
N ARG A 181 17.33 -10.76 -1.08
CA ARG A 181 17.28 -12.08 -0.47
C ARG A 181 16.10 -12.86 -1.02
N ASP A 182 16.33 -14.13 -1.31
CA ASP A 182 15.30 -15.10 -1.66
C ASP A 182 15.73 -16.45 -1.07
N VAL A 183 15.12 -16.79 0.07
CA VAL A 183 15.51 -17.95 0.87
C VAL A 183 14.29 -18.80 1.14
N VAL A 184 14.40 -20.10 0.90
CA VAL A 184 13.39 -21.09 1.29
C VAL A 184 13.84 -21.72 2.60
N ASP A 185 13.02 -21.61 3.64
CA ASP A 185 13.25 -22.31 4.90
C ASP A 185 12.97 -23.82 4.70
N PRO A 186 13.97 -24.69 4.90
CA PRO A 186 13.82 -26.13 4.68
C PRO A 186 12.82 -26.78 5.65
N SER A 187 12.57 -26.17 6.82
CA SER A 187 11.72 -26.75 7.86
C SER A 187 10.23 -26.47 7.64
N SER A 188 9.89 -25.21 7.37
CA SER A 188 8.52 -24.75 7.14
C SER A 188 8.09 -24.82 5.68
N LYS A 189 9.06 -24.93 4.75
CA LYS A 189 8.89 -24.71 3.31
C LYS A 189 8.43 -23.30 2.96
N GLU A 190 8.53 -22.34 3.89
CA GLU A 190 8.22 -20.94 3.63
C GLU A 190 9.36 -20.28 2.84
N ARG A 191 9.00 -19.58 1.76
CA ARG A 191 9.91 -18.76 0.98
C ARG A 191 9.82 -17.32 1.48
N HIS A 192 10.95 -16.77 1.88
CA HIS A 192 11.09 -15.38 2.30
C HIS A 192 11.89 -14.62 1.25
N ILE A 193 11.26 -13.59 0.68
CA ILE A 193 11.84 -12.71 -0.31
C ILE A 193 11.94 -11.31 0.30
N LEU A 194 13.13 -10.71 0.19
CA LEU A 194 13.39 -9.32 0.52
C LEU A 194 13.84 -8.62 -0.76
N ALA A 195 13.10 -7.61 -1.17
CA ALA A 195 13.47 -6.73 -2.27
C ALA A 195 13.51 -5.28 -1.79
N LEU A 196 14.31 -4.47 -2.46
CA LEU A 196 14.42 -3.03 -2.26
C LEU A 196 13.99 -2.32 -3.53
N LYS A 197 13.22 -1.24 -3.38
CA LYS A 197 12.84 -0.34 -4.47
C LYS A 197 13.38 1.04 -4.16
N GLY A 198 14.09 1.63 -5.14
CA GLY A 198 14.77 2.90 -4.97
C GLY A 198 16.08 2.78 -4.19
N ASN A 199 16.75 3.91 -3.96
CA ASN A 199 18.03 3.95 -3.25
C ASN A 199 17.83 4.51 -1.84
N PRO A 200 17.84 3.66 -0.79
CA PRO A 200 17.69 4.15 0.56
C PRO A 200 18.89 5.00 0.97
N ARG A 201 18.66 6.27 1.33
CA ARG A 201 19.69 7.12 1.95
C ARG A 201 19.84 6.76 3.42
N GLU A 202 21.07 6.75 3.91
CA GLU A 202 21.36 6.48 5.31
C GLU A 202 20.64 7.51 6.21
N GLY A 203 19.81 7.03 7.13
CA GLY A 203 19.06 7.87 8.08
C GLY A 203 17.70 8.38 7.60
N GLU A 204 17.27 8.08 6.37
CA GLU A 204 15.90 8.34 5.94
C GLU A 204 14.96 7.20 6.40
N GLU A 205 13.74 7.56 6.79
CA GLU A 205 12.68 6.58 7.03
C GLU A 205 12.22 6.01 5.67
N PHE A 206 11.90 4.72 5.62
CA PHE A 206 11.46 4.05 4.39
C PHE A 206 10.07 3.48 4.52
N SER A 207 9.33 3.50 3.42
CA SER A 207 8.10 2.74 3.33
C SER A 207 8.39 1.25 3.44
N THR A 208 7.48 0.52 4.07
CA THR A 208 7.55 -0.93 4.17
C THR A 208 6.33 -1.57 3.50
N MET A 209 6.55 -2.62 2.71
CA MET A 209 5.50 -3.41 2.09
C MET A 209 5.67 -4.86 2.51
N LYS A 210 4.75 -5.38 3.32
CA LYS A 210 4.74 -6.76 3.76
C LYS A 210 3.62 -7.53 3.08
N ILE A 211 3.97 -8.64 2.44
CA ILE A 211 3.02 -9.54 1.78
C ILE A 211 3.17 -10.93 2.37
N VAL A 212 2.08 -11.51 2.85
CA VAL A 212 2.06 -12.87 3.39
C VAL A 212 1.00 -13.67 2.65
N THR A 213 1.39 -14.79 2.06
CA THR A 213 0.48 -15.74 1.43
C THR A 213 0.81 -17.18 1.82
N LYS A 214 -0.18 -18.03 2.11
CA LYS A 214 0.11 -19.47 2.25
C LYS A 214 0.11 -20.15 0.88
N THR A 215 -0.92 -19.89 0.08
CA THR A 215 -1.02 -20.46 -1.28
C THR A 215 -1.57 -19.43 -2.26
N GLY A 216 -0.87 -19.23 -3.38
CA GLY A 216 -1.39 -18.50 -4.54
C GLY A 216 -0.34 -17.68 -5.25
N SER A 217 -0.75 -16.60 -5.92
CA SER A 217 0.18 -15.76 -6.68
C SER A 217 0.27 -14.36 -6.09
N VAL A 218 1.49 -13.82 -6.04
CA VAL A 218 1.76 -12.43 -5.65
C VAL A 218 2.28 -11.68 -6.87
N GLN A 219 1.64 -10.57 -7.21
CA GLN A 219 2.10 -9.66 -8.25
C GLN A 219 2.24 -8.26 -7.66
N VAL A 220 3.46 -7.74 -7.64
CA VAL A 220 3.77 -6.36 -7.24
C VAL A 220 4.14 -5.59 -8.48
N ASN A 221 3.43 -4.51 -8.78
CA ASN A 221 3.70 -3.65 -9.93
C ASN A 221 4.03 -2.23 -9.45
N PHE A 222 5.04 -1.62 -10.06
CA PHE A 222 5.33 -0.19 -9.93
C PHE A 222 5.02 0.49 -11.27
N GLU A 223 3.99 1.33 -11.27
CA GLU A 223 3.49 1.97 -12.47
C GLU A 223 3.74 3.47 -12.40
N LYS A 224 4.15 4.05 -13.54
CA LYS A 224 4.34 5.49 -13.64
C LYS A 224 3.02 6.18 -13.32
N ALA A 225 3.01 7.03 -12.30
CA ALA A 225 1.84 7.86 -12.05
C ALA A 225 1.53 8.60 -13.35
N THR A 226 0.32 8.43 -13.88
CA THR A 226 -0.12 9.25 -15.01
C THR A 226 0.07 10.69 -14.57
N PRO A 227 0.99 11.45 -15.20
CA PRO A 227 1.19 12.83 -14.80
C PRO A 227 -0.19 13.48 -14.83
N LEU A 228 -0.54 14.18 -13.74
CA LEU A 228 -1.71 15.05 -13.79
C LEU A 228 -1.51 15.88 -15.05
N ARG A 229 -2.40 15.71 -16.02
CA ARG A 229 -2.31 16.44 -17.28
C ARG A 229 -2.25 17.89 -16.86
N ASP A 230 -1.15 18.57 -17.19
CA ASP A 230 -1.06 20.00 -16.96
C ASP A 230 -2.26 20.59 -17.70
N LEU A 231 -3.26 21.02 -16.92
CA LEU A 231 -4.38 21.73 -17.49
C LEU A 231 -3.77 22.96 -18.14
N THR A 232 -3.94 23.09 -19.46
CA THR A 232 -3.41 24.27 -20.15
C THR A 232 -4.07 25.50 -19.55
N GLU A 233 -3.38 26.65 -19.55
CA GLU A 233 -3.96 27.90 -19.04
C GLU A 233 -5.34 28.19 -19.66
N ASP A 234 -5.55 27.80 -20.92
CA ASP A 234 -6.84 27.89 -21.58
C ASP A 234 -7.92 26.94 -21.03
N GLU A 235 -7.55 25.71 -20.63
CA GLU A 235 -8.46 24.75 -20.00
C GLU A 235 -8.84 25.21 -18.59
N ILE A 236 -7.86 25.71 -17.82
CA ILE A 236 -8.09 26.34 -16.51
C ILE A 236 -9.01 27.56 -16.66
N ARG A 237 -8.73 28.46 -17.62
CA ARG A 237 -9.55 29.65 -17.87
C ARG A 237 -10.98 29.28 -18.27
N ARG A 238 -11.15 28.25 -19.10
CA ARG A 238 -12.48 27.76 -19.51
C ARG A 238 -13.25 27.18 -18.34
N GLU A 239 -12.61 26.36 -17.51
CA GLU A 239 -13.25 25.78 -16.32
C GLU A 239 -13.63 26.86 -15.32
N GLN A 240 -12.81 27.89 -15.16
CA GLN A 240 -13.10 29.04 -14.31
C GLN A 240 -14.25 29.89 -14.87
N GLU A 241 -14.33 30.11 -16.18
CA GLU A 241 -15.45 30.81 -16.83
C GLU A 241 -16.76 30.01 -16.70
N ASP A 242 -16.72 28.69 -16.90
CA ASP A 242 -17.88 27.81 -16.74
C ASP A 242 -18.38 27.76 -15.28
N ALA A 243 -17.45 27.76 -14.32
CA ALA A 243 -17.80 27.86 -12.89
C ALA A 243 -18.48 29.19 -12.56
N MET A 244 -18.01 30.31 -13.13
CA MET A 244 -18.67 31.62 -12.97
C MET A 244 -20.07 31.63 -13.61
N ARG A 245 -20.22 31.13 -14.84
CA ARG A 245 -21.52 31.03 -15.52
C ARG A 245 -22.52 30.15 -14.78
N LYS A 246 -22.05 29.06 -14.16
CA LYS A 246 -22.89 28.16 -13.37
C LYS A 246 -23.43 28.87 -12.12
N ASN A 247 -22.59 29.68 -11.46
CA ASN A 247 -23.01 30.48 -10.31
C ASN A 247 -24.06 31.54 -10.67
N GLU A 248 -23.90 32.22 -11.82
CA GLU A 248 -24.88 33.18 -12.31
C GLU A 248 -26.24 32.55 -12.60
N ARG A 249 -26.25 31.33 -13.19
CA ARG A 249 -27.50 30.60 -13.46
C ARG A 249 -28.17 30.06 -12.19
N SER A 250 -27.41 29.75 -11.14
CA SER A 250 -27.98 29.32 -9.85
C SER A 250 -28.52 30.47 -8.98
N GLY A 251 -28.18 31.72 -9.29
CA GLY A 251 -28.64 32.90 -8.53
C GLY A 251 -30.01 33.47 -8.93
N GLY A 252 -30.64 32.93 -9.98
CA GLY A 252 -31.78 33.57 -10.65
C GLY A 252 -33.14 32.95 -10.35
N GLY A 253 -33.54 32.90 -9.08
CA GLY A 253 -34.90 32.53 -8.70
C GLY A 253 -35.36 33.31 -7.48
N PRO A 254 -36.09 34.44 -7.64
CA PRO A 254 -36.71 35.14 -6.52
C PRO A 254 -37.84 34.27 -5.96
N SER A 255 -37.50 33.32 -5.09
CA SER A 255 -38.46 32.73 -4.17
C SER A 255 -38.88 33.83 -3.21
N GLY A 256 -40.14 34.27 -3.33
CA GLY A 256 -40.79 35.29 -2.51
C GLY A 256 -40.98 34.87 -1.05
N GLY A 257 -39.89 34.51 -0.37
CA GLY A 257 -39.86 34.26 1.07
C GLY A 257 -39.84 35.58 1.82
N ARG A 258 -40.96 35.88 2.48
CA ARG A 258 -41.15 37.02 3.40
C ARG A 258 -39.93 37.23 4.31
N PRO A 259 -39.45 38.48 4.49
CA PRO A 259 -38.37 38.78 5.42
C PRO A 259 -38.87 38.65 6.86
N ASN A 260 -38.32 37.71 7.62
CA ASN A 260 -38.43 37.71 9.07
C ASN A 260 -37.48 38.77 9.64
N LYS A 261 -38.06 39.82 10.21
CA LYS A 261 -37.39 40.92 10.91
C LYS A 261 -36.84 40.45 12.26
N GLU A 262 -35.74 39.68 12.31
CA GLU A 262 -35.12 39.41 13.61
C GLU A 262 -33.69 38.88 13.52
N GLN A 263 -32.78 39.60 12.85
CA GLN A 263 -31.34 39.40 13.05
C GLN A 263 -30.54 40.58 12.52
N LYS A 264 -30.76 41.74 13.14
CA LYS A 264 -29.96 42.95 12.96
C LYS A 264 -29.22 43.20 14.26
N GLU A 265 -28.12 42.49 14.48
CA GLU A 265 -27.03 42.90 15.39
C GLU A 265 -26.01 41.76 15.48
N ARG A 266 -24.87 41.93 14.78
CA ARG A 266 -23.54 41.31 14.99
C ARG A 266 -22.80 41.26 13.65
N GLN A 267 -22.48 42.42 13.09
CA GLN A 267 -21.40 42.54 12.12
C GLN A 267 -20.28 43.31 12.80
N GLY A 268 -19.29 42.56 13.29
CA GLY A 268 -17.99 43.09 13.67
C GLY A 268 -17.15 43.36 12.43
N ALA A 269 -16.34 44.41 12.51
CA ALA A 269 -15.55 44.94 11.40
C ALA A 269 -14.54 43.91 10.83
N PRO A 270 -14.31 43.91 9.50
CA PRO A 270 -13.26 43.10 8.89
C PRO A 270 -11.87 43.68 9.21
N VAL A 271 -11.03 42.86 9.85
CA VAL A 271 -9.61 43.15 10.07
C VAL A 271 -8.86 42.84 8.79
N VAL A 272 -8.40 43.88 8.09
CA VAL A 272 -7.52 43.79 6.92
C VAL A 272 -6.09 43.54 7.43
N ARG A 273 -5.49 42.40 7.07
CA ARG A 273 -4.05 42.17 7.23
C ARG A 273 -3.36 42.31 5.86
N ALA A 274 -2.35 43.17 5.82
CA ALA A 274 -1.50 43.37 4.66
C ALA A 274 -0.55 42.17 4.47
N ALA A 275 -0.46 41.66 3.24
CA ALA A 275 0.53 40.66 2.85
C ALA A 275 1.80 41.40 2.40
N THR A 276 2.91 41.15 3.10
CA THR A 276 4.26 41.56 2.70
C THR A 276 4.86 40.48 1.81
N THR A 277 5.09 40.81 0.54
CA THR A 277 5.87 40.01 -0.42
C THR A 277 7.35 40.33 -0.24
N GLU A 278 8.12 39.40 0.34
CA GLU A 278 9.59 39.44 0.31
C GLU A 278 10.09 38.79 -0.98
N THR A 279 10.72 39.59 -1.82
CA THR A 279 11.43 39.18 -3.03
C THR A 279 12.83 38.69 -2.65
N VAL A 280 13.06 37.38 -2.66
CA VAL A 280 14.40 36.80 -2.50
C VAL A 280 15.10 36.74 -3.86
N GLN A 281 16.22 37.45 -3.94
CA GLN A 281 17.05 37.65 -5.11
C GLN A 281 18.11 36.54 -5.17
N ASN A 282 18.08 35.72 -6.21
CA ASN A 282 19.05 34.65 -6.46
C ASN A 282 20.24 35.21 -7.29
N PRO A 283 21.51 35.01 -6.88
CA PRO A 283 22.65 35.37 -7.72
C PRO A 283 23.02 34.25 -8.71
N PRO A 284 23.58 34.60 -9.89
CA PRO A 284 24.05 33.62 -10.87
C PRO A 284 25.50 33.22 -10.59
N ALA A 285 25.81 31.93 -10.71
CA ALA A 285 27.20 31.47 -10.78
C ALA A 285 27.36 30.51 -11.97
N HIS A 286 27.92 31.09 -13.04
CA HIS A 286 28.66 30.44 -14.11
C HIS A 286 29.71 29.47 -13.52
N MET A 287 29.77 28.22 -14.01
CA MET A 287 31.04 27.54 -14.28
C MET A 287 30.89 26.67 -15.54
N GLU A 288 31.60 27.12 -16.56
CA GLU A 288 31.96 26.46 -17.81
C GLU A 288 33.29 25.73 -17.58
N LEU A 289 33.42 24.47 -18.01
CA LEU A 289 34.64 23.66 -18.20
C LEU A 289 34.17 22.21 -18.43
N GLU A 290 34.69 21.37 -19.33
CA GLU A 290 35.69 21.45 -20.38
C GLU A 290 35.42 20.19 -21.23
N GLN A 291 35.29 20.29 -22.55
CA GLN A 291 35.13 19.12 -23.42
C GLN A 291 36.48 18.43 -23.59
N GLN A 292 36.56 17.12 -23.28
CA GLN A 292 37.68 16.27 -23.70
C GLN A 292 37.25 15.26 -24.77
N PRO A 293 38.13 14.98 -25.77
CA PRO A 293 37.75 14.30 -26.99
C PRO A 293 37.82 12.77 -26.91
N GLN A 294 36.85 12.16 -27.60
CA GLN A 294 36.94 10.96 -28.45
C GLN A 294 38.22 10.11 -28.36
N GLN A 295 38.05 8.85 -27.94
CA GLN A 295 38.83 7.72 -28.44
C GLN A 295 37.92 6.50 -28.73
N SER A 296 37.88 6.09 -29.99
CA SER A 296 37.46 4.76 -30.46
C SER A 296 38.74 3.92 -30.64
N PRO A 297 38.77 2.60 -30.39
CA PRO A 297 38.50 1.58 -31.45
C PRO A 297 38.12 0.18 -30.87
N PRO A 298 38.23 -0.97 -31.58
CA PRO A 298 37.92 -1.31 -32.97
C PRO A 298 36.79 -2.37 -33.09
N GLN A 299 36.24 -2.49 -34.30
CA GLN A 299 35.38 -3.59 -34.72
C GLN A 299 36.15 -4.91 -34.91
N SER A 300 35.63 -5.99 -34.33
CA SER A 300 35.86 -7.40 -34.67
C SER A 300 34.75 -8.20 -33.99
N GLY A 301 34.06 -9.18 -34.54
CA GLY A 301 34.08 -9.83 -35.84
C GLY A 301 32.76 -10.60 -35.99
N SER A 302 32.46 -10.99 -37.21
CA SER A 302 31.32 -11.81 -37.60
C SER A 302 31.39 -13.22 -37.01
N SER A 303 30.33 -13.66 -36.33
CA SER A 303 30.00 -15.08 -36.20
C SER A 303 28.50 -15.29 -36.41
N THR A 304 28.23 -15.92 -37.54
CA THR A 304 27.01 -16.58 -38.00
C THR A 304 26.54 -17.71 -37.08
N ALA A 305 25.24 -18.01 -37.16
CA ALA A 305 24.54 -19.22 -36.67
C ALA A 305 24.27 -19.22 -35.14
N ASP A 306 23.09 -19.52 -34.60
CA ASP A 306 22.01 -20.41 -35.01
C ASP A 306 20.68 -19.94 -34.39
N MET A 307 19.62 -19.94 -35.20
CA MET A 307 18.22 -19.84 -34.75
C MET A 307 17.72 -21.24 -34.33
N PRO A 308 17.13 -21.40 -33.14
CA PRO A 308 16.19 -22.50 -32.91
C PRO A 308 14.76 -22.11 -33.34
N PRO A 309 13.93 -23.09 -33.73
CA PRO A 309 12.66 -22.88 -34.40
C PRO A 309 11.60 -22.31 -33.46
N SER A 310 10.76 -21.44 -34.04
CA SER A 310 9.49 -20.99 -33.48
C SER A 310 8.58 -22.17 -33.18
N TYR A 311 8.24 -22.38 -31.91
CA TYR A 311 7.12 -23.23 -31.51
C TYR A 311 5.86 -22.35 -31.49
N GLU A 312 5.14 -22.34 -32.62
CA GLU A 312 3.71 -22.08 -32.62
C GLU A 312 3.04 -23.29 -31.94
N GLN A 313 2.47 -23.08 -30.75
CA GLN A 313 1.46 -23.98 -30.21
C GLN A 313 0.28 -23.15 -29.72
N SER A 314 -0.67 -23.01 -30.64
CA SER A 314 -2.08 -22.77 -30.44
C SER A 314 -2.74 -23.93 -29.70
N GLU A 315 -3.32 -23.67 -28.52
CA GLU A 315 -4.47 -24.43 -27.97
C GLU A 315 -5.26 -23.40 -27.14
N GLU A 316 -6.30 -22.78 -27.70
CA GLU A 316 -7.69 -23.27 -27.69
C GLU A 316 -8.23 -23.55 -26.27
N GLU A 317 -8.87 -22.52 -25.74
CA GLU A 317 -10.28 -22.56 -25.32
C GLU A 317 -10.75 -23.79 -24.52
N ASN A 318 -10.93 -23.61 -23.21
CA ASN A 318 -11.97 -24.32 -22.46
C ASN A 318 -12.38 -23.53 -21.20
N VAL A 319 -13.16 -22.45 -21.41
CA VAL A 319 -13.91 -21.83 -20.31
C VAL A 319 -15.34 -22.38 -20.37
N ARG A 320 -15.60 -23.45 -19.60
CA ARG A 320 -16.97 -23.88 -19.29
C ARG A 320 -17.60 -22.87 -18.32
N ILE A 321 -18.38 -21.94 -18.87
CA ILE A 321 -19.33 -21.14 -18.09
C ILE A 321 -20.58 -22.00 -17.89
N GLN A 322 -20.78 -22.51 -16.67
CA GLN A 322 -22.10 -22.97 -16.24
C GLN A 322 -22.90 -21.77 -15.76
N VAL A 323 -23.82 -21.31 -16.61
CA VAL A 323 -24.92 -20.42 -16.20
C VAL A 323 -26.02 -21.32 -15.66
N ALA A 324 -26.18 -21.37 -14.34
CA ALA A 324 -27.40 -21.88 -13.72
C ALA A 324 -28.39 -20.71 -13.60
N GLY A 325 -29.40 -20.71 -14.47
CA GLY A 325 -30.59 -19.90 -14.29
C GLY A 325 -31.70 -20.71 -13.62
N ARG A 326 -32.42 -20.02 -12.73
CA ARG A 326 -33.81 -20.22 -12.25
C ARG A 326 -34.18 -21.55 -11.59
N ASP A 327 -34.71 -21.46 -10.37
CA ASP A 327 -36.11 -21.06 -10.15
C ASP A 327 -36.22 -19.94 -9.11
#